data_AF-A0A0T9RHE6-F1
#
_entry.id   AF-A0A0T9RHE6-F1
#
_cell.length_a   1.000
_cell.length_b   1.000
_cell.length_c   1.000
_cell.angle_alpha   90.00
_cell.angle_beta   90.00
_cell.angle_gamma   90.00
#
_symmetry.space_group_name_H-M   'P 1'
#
loop_
_entity.id
_entity.type
_entity.pdbx_description
1 polymer ?
#
loop_
_entity_poly.entity_id
_entity_poly.type
_entity_poly.pdbx_seq_one_letter_code
_entity_poly.pdbx_strand_id
1 'polypeptide(L)'
;MSDEMQKKIEINGKHYSIVRMNAFDAIHFKLRMAELLAKHGVNLSGSLMEAGGRMFAMLNEQDHDEILFRLLNTSQAQSLDNDLYLDSWEALNITFKPVDITDVYLLGLECIKFSILPVVEGLKKILVWTCP
;
A
#
# COMPACT_ATOMS: atom_id res chain seq x y z
N MET A 1 9.15 -12.04 -17.74
CA MET A 1 8.91 -11.74 -16.31
C MET A 1 7.81 -12.67 -15.85
N SER A 2 7.98 -13.41 -14.76
CA SER A 2 7.00 -14.42 -14.35
C SER A 2 5.68 -13.77 -13.93
N ASP A 3 4.55 -14.37 -14.34
CA ASP A 3 3.19 -13.92 -14.05
C ASP A 3 2.87 -13.76 -12.54
N GLU A 4 3.73 -14.25 -11.65
CA GLU A 4 3.58 -14.10 -10.19
C GLU A 4 3.99 -12.72 -9.65
N MET A 5 4.69 -11.90 -10.44
CA MET A 5 5.20 -10.60 -9.99
C MET A 5 4.24 -9.44 -10.28
N GLN A 6 3.26 -9.61 -11.17
CA GLN A 6 2.32 -8.57 -11.54
C GLN A 6 0.89 -9.06 -11.32
N LYS A 7 0.04 -8.20 -10.75
CA LYS A 7 -1.37 -8.48 -10.49
C LYS A 7 -2.23 -7.42 -11.17
N LYS A 8 -3.22 -7.86 -11.95
CA LYS A 8 -4.29 -6.99 -12.45
C LYS A 8 -5.40 -6.91 -11.40
N ILE A 9 -5.96 -5.73 -11.22
CA ILE A 9 -6.99 -5.42 -10.22
C ILE A 9 -8.09 -4.64 -10.91
N GLU A 10 -9.34 -4.99 -10.60
CA GLU A 10 -10.50 -4.20 -10.97
C GLU A 10 -11.10 -3.56 -9.70
N ILE A 11 -11.31 -2.24 -9.73
CA ILE A 11 -11.95 -1.48 -8.65
C ILE A 11 -13.04 -0.63 -9.28
N ASN A 12 -14.29 -0.86 -8.90
CA ASN A 12 -15.44 -0.08 -9.37
C ASN A 12 -15.51 0.08 -10.91
N GLY A 13 -15.12 -0.96 -11.66
CA GLY A 13 -15.12 -0.98 -13.13
C GLY A 13 -13.89 -0.33 -13.79
N LYS A 14 -12.93 0.17 -13.01
CA LYS A 14 -11.62 0.66 -13.48
C LYS A 14 -10.55 -0.42 -13.33
N HIS A 15 -9.59 -0.45 -14.26
CA HIS A 15 -8.55 -1.47 -14.31
C HIS A 15 -7.18 -0.92 -13.94
N TYR A 16 -6.49 -1.68 -13.10
CA TYR A 16 -5.17 -1.34 -12.60
C TYR A 16 -4.22 -2.52 -12.71
N SER A 17 -2.93 -2.24 -12.73
CA SER A 17 -1.90 -3.24 -12.49
C SER A 17 -0.96 -2.80 -11.38
N ILE A 18 -0.51 -3.76 -10.59
CA ILE A 18 0.49 -3.57 -9.55
C ILE A 18 1.56 -4.64 -9.67
N VAL A 19 2.78 -4.29 -9.29
CA VAL A 19 3.94 -5.17 -9.20
C VAL A 19 4.22 -5.48 -7.72
N ARG A 20 4.59 -6.73 -7.46
CA ARG A 20 4.96 -7.19 -6.12
C ARG A 20 6.27 -6.53 -5.72
N MET A 21 6.28 -5.87 -4.56
CA MET A 21 7.50 -5.33 -3.98
C MET A 21 8.46 -6.48 -3.61
N ASN A 22 9.76 -6.22 -3.66
CA ASN A 22 10.70 -7.16 -3.04
C ASN A 22 10.52 -7.18 -1.51
N ALA A 23 11.01 -8.23 -0.87
CA ALA A 23 10.82 -8.44 0.56
C ALA A 23 11.42 -7.32 1.43
N PHE A 24 12.54 -6.71 1.02
CA PHE A 24 13.17 -5.63 1.77
C PHE A 24 12.36 -4.33 1.69
N ASP A 25 11.85 -3.99 0.52
CA ASP A 25 10.98 -2.81 0.35
C ASP A 25 9.69 -2.96 1.17
N ALA A 26 9.09 -4.15 1.19
CA ALA A 26 7.94 -4.45 2.02
C ALA A 26 8.24 -4.30 3.53
N ILE A 27 9.41 -4.76 3.99
CA ILE A 27 9.85 -4.59 5.39
C ILE A 27 10.10 -3.12 5.71
N HIS A 28 10.83 -2.40 4.86
CA HIS A 28 11.11 -0.97 5.06
C HIS A 28 9.83 -0.14 5.08
N PHE A 29 8.86 -0.46 4.22
CA PHE A 29 7.55 0.17 4.23
C PHE A 29 6.83 -0.09 5.54
N LYS A 30 6.77 -1.34 6.01
CA LYS A 30 6.16 -1.69 7.30
C LYS A 30 6.81 -0.94 8.47
N LEU A 31 8.14 -0.87 8.49
CA LEU A 31 8.88 -0.14 9.53
C LEU A 31 8.55 1.35 9.51
N ARG A 32 8.53 1.96 8.32
CA ARG A 32 8.17 3.37 8.16
C ARG A 32 6.72 3.64 8.57
N MET A 33 5.79 2.77 8.21
CA MET A 33 4.40 2.85 8.68
C MET A 33 4.32 2.84 10.21
N ALA A 34 5.04 1.91 10.87
CA ALA A 34 5.03 1.81 12.32
C ALA A 34 5.60 3.08 12.99
N GLU A 35 6.67 3.64 12.42
CA GLU A 35 7.28 4.89 12.88
C GLU A 35 6.29 6.07 12.78
N LEU A 36 5.62 6.24 11.64
CA LEU A 36 4.65 7.32 11.44
C LEU A 36 3.42 7.14 12.35
N LEU A 37 2.91 5.93 12.50
CA LEU A 37 1.79 5.67 13.42
C LEU A 37 2.17 5.97 14.88
N ALA A 38 3.38 5.62 15.30
CA ALA A 38 3.89 5.98 16.62
C ALA A 38 4.02 7.50 16.81
N LYS A 39 4.54 8.22 15.79
CA LYS A 39 4.63 9.69 15.78
C LYS A 39 3.26 10.36 16.01
N HIS A 40 2.19 9.77 15.49
CA HIS A 40 0.81 10.27 15.64
C HIS A 40 0.04 9.68 16.83
N GLY A 41 0.72 8.96 17.73
CA GLY A 41 0.10 8.38 18.93
C GLY A 41 -0.90 7.25 18.65
N VAL A 42 -0.84 6.63 17.46
CA VAL A 42 -1.71 5.52 17.07
C VAL A 42 -1.10 4.21 17.54
N ASN A 43 -1.71 3.60 18.56
CA ASN A 43 -1.35 2.24 18.96
C ASN A 43 -1.77 1.22 17.89
N LEU A 44 -0.83 0.39 17.45
CA LEU A 44 -1.01 -0.73 16.51
C LEU A 44 -1.79 -1.92 17.10
N SER A 45 -2.72 -1.69 18.03
CA SER A 45 -3.59 -2.73 18.58
C SER A 45 -4.74 -3.01 17.59
N GLY A 46 -4.46 -3.80 16.55
CA GLY A 46 -5.43 -4.16 15.50
C GLY A 46 -4.78 -4.90 14.32
N SER A 47 -5.59 -5.34 13.37
CA SER A 47 -5.09 -5.90 12.11
C SER A 47 -4.36 -4.83 11.28
N LEU A 48 -3.42 -5.24 10.41
CA LEU A 48 -2.70 -4.31 9.51
C LEU A 48 -3.67 -3.49 8.62
N MET A 49 -4.83 -4.07 8.29
CA MET A 49 -5.86 -3.39 7.50
C MET A 49 -6.54 -2.27 8.29
N GLU A 50 -6.89 -2.52 9.56
CA GLU A 50 -7.44 -1.48 10.44
C GLU A 50 -6.42 -0.37 10.72
N ALA A 51 -5.15 -0.74 10.90
CA ALA A 51 -4.06 0.22 11.03
C ALA A 51 -3.87 1.05 9.75
N GLY A 52 -3.92 0.41 8.58
CA GLY A 52 -3.84 1.09 7.27
C GLY A 52 -4.99 2.08 7.04
N GLY A 53 -6.23 1.70 7.36
CA GLY A 53 -7.38 2.59 7.25
C GLY A 53 -7.31 3.80 8.19
N ARG A 54 -6.90 3.61 9.45
CA ARG A 54 -6.71 4.72 10.40
C ARG A 54 -5.58 5.65 9.98
N MET A 55 -4.54 5.10 9.37
CA MET A 55 -3.42 5.88 8.89
C MET A 55 -3.85 6.92 7.85
N PHE A 56 -4.54 6.50 6.79
CA PHE A 56 -5.00 7.45 5.76
C PHE A 56 -5.98 8.51 6.29
N ALA A 57 -6.63 8.26 7.44
CA ALA A 57 -7.54 9.20 8.07
C ALA A 57 -6.89 10.14 9.11
N MET A 58 -5.74 9.78 9.70
CA MET A 58 -5.15 10.47 10.86
C MET A 58 -3.81 11.15 10.57
N LEU A 59 -3.16 10.86 9.44
CA LEU A 59 -1.91 11.50 9.08
C LEU A 59 -2.13 12.97 8.69
N ASN A 60 -1.12 13.81 8.97
CA ASN A 60 -1.03 15.10 8.29
C ASN A 60 -0.78 14.88 6.80
N GLU A 61 -1.00 15.93 6.00
CA GLU A 61 -0.83 15.91 4.54
C GLU A 61 0.54 15.34 4.12
N GLN A 62 1.63 15.80 4.75
CA GLN A 62 2.98 15.36 4.38
C GLN A 62 3.21 13.86 4.59
N ASP A 63 2.83 13.34 5.75
CA ASP A 63 3.01 11.92 6.08
C ASP A 63 2.04 11.04 5.27
N HIS A 64 0.84 11.55 4.98
CA HIS A 64 -0.13 10.89 4.10
C HIS A 64 0.45 10.70 2.70
N ASP A 65 0.98 11.77 2.12
CA ASP A 65 1.56 11.78 0.77
C ASP A 65 2.77 10.87 0.69
N GLU A 66 3.63 10.92 1.71
CA GLU A 66 4.79 10.03 1.80
C GLU A 66 4.36 8.57 1.72
N ILE A 67 3.39 8.15 2.53
CA ILE A 67 2.95 6.76 2.54
C ILE A 67 2.29 6.37 1.23
N LEU A 68 1.36 7.19 0.74
CA LEU A 68 0.60 6.88 -0.47
C LEU A 68 1.54 6.72 -1.66
N PHE A 69 2.39 7.71 -1.92
CA PHE A 69 3.30 7.65 -3.07
C PHE A 69 4.38 6.61 -2.90
N ARG A 70 4.92 6.41 -1.69
CA ARG A 70 5.88 5.32 -1.48
C ARG A 70 5.25 3.97 -1.82
N LEU A 71 4.01 3.74 -1.42
CA LEU A 71 3.27 2.51 -1.68
C LEU A 71 3.01 2.32 -3.18
N LEU A 72 2.43 3.33 -3.84
CA LEU A 72 2.10 3.26 -5.27
C LEU A 72 3.35 3.12 -6.14
N ASN A 73 4.42 3.86 -5.84
CA ASN A 73 5.67 3.84 -6.61
C ASN A 73 6.40 2.51 -6.51
N THR A 74 6.55 1.99 -5.28
CA THR A 74 7.24 0.71 -5.08
C THR A 74 6.44 -0.48 -5.61
N SER A 75 5.11 -0.35 -5.68
CA SER A 75 4.25 -1.30 -6.38
C SER A 75 4.08 -1.01 -7.87
N GLN A 76 4.75 0.00 -8.44
CA GLN A 76 4.59 0.39 -9.86
C GLN A 76 3.11 0.44 -10.28
N ALA A 77 2.26 1.01 -9.42
CA ALA A 77 0.83 1.03 -9.62
C ALA A 77 0.50 1.80 -10.91
N GLN A 78 -0.24 1.17 -11.80
CA GLN A 78 -0.57 1.73 -13.11
C GLN A 78 -2.09 1.64 -13.35
N SER A 79 -2.69 2.71 -13.85
CA SER A 79 -4.02 2.65 -14.47
C SER A 79 -3.89 2.08 -15.87
N LEU A 80 -4.59 0.98 -16.14
CA LEU A 80 -4.62 0.35 -17.46
C LEU A 80 -5.59 1.07 -18.42
N ASP A 81 -6.59 1.75 -17.88
CA ASP A 81 -7.56 2.50 -18.68
C ASP A 81 -6.94 3.77 -19.30
N ASN A 82 -5.98 4.38 -18.59
CA ASN A 82 -5.28 5.60 -19.02
C ASN A 82 -3.82 5.36 -19.45
N ASP A 83 -3.33 4.12 -19.36
CA ASP A 83 -1.92 3.73 -19.56
C ASP A 83 -0.92 4.62 -18.78
N LEU A 84 -1.21 4.87 -17.50
CA LEU A 84 -0.50 5.86 -16.69
C LEU A 84 -0.04 5.30 -15.34
N TYR A 85 1.23 5.51 -15.00
CA TYR A 85 1.75 5.21 -13.66
C TYR A 85 1.24 6.23 -12.64
N LEU A 86 0.80 5.73 -11.49
CA LEU A 86 0.15 6.51 -10.43
C LEU A 86 1.19 7.00 -9.42
N ASP A 87 2.19 7.72 -9.92
CA ASP A 87 3.42 8.07 -9.17
C ASP A 87 3.51 9.52 -8.69
N SER A 88 2.51 10.31 -9.05
CA SER A 88 2.46 11.75 -8.83
C SER A 88 1.04 12.23 -8.65
N TRP A 89 0.89 13.39 -8.00
CA TRP A 89 -0.42 14.04 -7.86
C TRP A 89 -1.08 14.35 -9.19
N GLU A 90 -0.29 14.72 -10.21
CA GLU A 90 -0.79 14.93 -11.57
C GLU A 90 -1.43 13.64 -12.12
N ALA A 91 -0.74 12.51 -12.02
CA ALA A 91 -1.25 11.23 -12.49
C ALA A 91 -2.50 10.76 -11.73
N LEU A 92 -2.53 10.99 -10.40
CA LEU A 92 -3.70 10.71 -9.58
C LEU A 92 -4.88 11.60 -10.00
N ASN A 93 -4.68 12.89 -10.24
CA ASN A 93 -5.74 13.82 -10.63
C ASN A 93 -6.28 13.58 -12.05
N ILE A 94 -5.48 12.98 -12.94
CA ILE A 94 -5.94 12.51 -14.25
C ILE A 94 -6.82 11.27 -14.10
N THR A 95 -6.45 10.36 -13.20
CA THR A 95 -7.07 9.04 -13.07
C THR A 95 -8.31 9.02 -12.16
N PHE A 96 -8.28 9.83 -11.11
CA PHE A 96 -9.29 9.87 -10.05
C PHE A 96 -9.99 11.22 -10.04
N LYS A 97 -11.32 11.17 -9.89
CA LYS A 97 -12.21 12.31 -9.71
C LYS A 97 -12.63 12.38 -8.24
N PRO A 98 -13.10 13.53 -7.75
CA PRO A 98 -13.56 13.63 -6.36
C PRO A 98 -14.61 12.58 -5.94
N VAL A 99 -15.46 12.14 -6.89
CA VAL A 99 -16.48 11.11 -6.66
C VAL A 99 -15.92 9.70 -6.44
N ASP A 100 -14.71 9.43 -6.93
CA ASP A 100 -14.08 8.11 -6.89
C ASP A 100 -12.71 8.12 -6.19
N ILE A 101 -12.41 9.18 -5.43
CA ILE A 101 -11.14 9.34 -4.72
C ILE A 101 -10.88 8.20 -3.74
N THR A 102 -11.92 7.53 -3.25
CA THR A 102 -11.78 6.34 -2.39
C THR A 102 -11.06 5.18 -3.08
N ASP A 103 -11.09 5.12 -4.40
CA ASP A 103 -10.50 4.04 -5.18
C ASP A 103 -8.97 4.05 -5.10
N VAL A 104 -8.35 5.22 -4.89
CA VAL A 104 -6.90 5.31 -4.68
C VAL A 104 -6.46 4.55 -3.43
N TYR A 105 -7.27 4.61 -2.37
CA TYR A 105 -6.99 3.93 -1.10
C TYR A 105 -7.31 2.44 -1.17
N LEU A 106 -8.33 2.05 -1.94
CA LEU A 106 -8.60 0.65 -2.25
C LEU A 106 -7.44 0.03 -3.06
N LEU A 107 -6.89 0.78 -4.01
CA LEU A 107 -5.71 0.35 -4.77
C LEU A 107 -4.48 0.21 -3.87
N GLY A 108 -4.23 1.20 -3.00
CA GLY A 108 -3.18 1.11 -1.99
C GLY A 108 -3.35 -0.12 -1.08
N LEU A 109 -4.58 -0.42 -0.67
CA LEU A 109 -4.89 -1.60 0.13
C LEU A 109 -4.54 -2.90 -0.59
N GLU A 110 -4.78 -2.98 -1.89
CA GLU A 110 -4.37 -4.12 -2.71
C GLU A 110 -2.85 -4.23 -2.84
N CYS A 111 -2.10 -3.12 -2.92
CA CYS A 111 -0.63 -3.13 -2.85
C CYS A 111 -0.14 -3.74 -1.52
N ILE A 112 -0.75 -3.37 -0.39
CA ILE A 112 -0.43 -3.93 0.93
C ILE A 112 -0.70 -5.43 0.97
N LYS A 113 -1.87 -5.88 0.50
CA LYS A 113 -2.23 -7.31 0.46
C LYS A 113 -1.28 -8.12 -0.41
N PHE A 114 -0.88 -7.57 -1.56
CA PHE A 114 -0.09 -8.31 -2.54
C PHE A 114 1.40 -8.39 -2.17
N SER A 115 1.94 -7.34 -1.54
CA SER A 115 3.38 -7.22 -1.29
C SER A 115 3.75 -7.37 0.18
N ILE A 116 2.98 -6.78 1.09
CA ILE A 116 3.41 -6.57 2.48
C ILE A 116 2.88 -7.67 3.39
N LEU A 117 1.60 -8.02 3.24
CA LEU A 117 0.95 -9.03 4.07
C LEU A 117 1.70 -10.39 4.05
N PRO A 118 2.10 -10.95 2.89
CA PRO A 118 2.83 -12.21 2.85
C PRO A 118 4.17 -12.18 3.59
N VAL A 119 4.88 -11.05 3.53
CA VAL A 119 6.17 -10.86 4.21
C VAL A 119 5.96 -10.77 5.72
N VAL A 120 4.95 -10.04 6.17
CA VAL A 120 4.59 -9.94 7.59
C VAL A 120 4.21 -11.30 8.17
N GLU A 121 3.43 -12.09 7.44
CA GLU A 121 3.07 -13.45 7.84
C GLU A 121 4.28 -14.39 7.89
N GLY A 122 5.19 -14.28 6.93
CA GLY A 122 6.46 -15.01 6.94
C GLY A 122 7.30 -14.68 8.18
N LEU A 123 7.41 -13.41 8.55
CA LEU A 123 8.15 -12.98 9.76
C LEU A 123 7.52 -13.50 11.05
N LYS A 124 6.18 -13.52 11.15
CA LYS A 124 5.48 -14.11 12.31
C LYS A 124 5.82 -15.59 12.48
N LYS A 125 5.88 -16.35 11.38
CA LYS A 125 6.26 -17.77 11.44
C LYS A 125 7.67 -17.95 11.99
N ILE A 126 8.64 -17.10 11.65
CA ILE A 126 10.00 -17.20 12.18
C ILE A 126 10.01 -16.95 13.70
N LEU A 127 9.31 -15.92 14.17
CA LEU A 127 9.28 -15.55 15.58
C LEU A 127 8.57 -16.58 16.48
N VAL A 128 7.60 -17.33 15.95
CA VAL A 128 6.92 -18.42 16.68
C VAL A 128 7.85 -19.62 16.91
N TRP A 129 8.86 -19.82 16.06
CA TRP A 129 9.83 -20.92 16.22
C TRP A 129 11.03 -20.56 17.12
N THR A 130 11.19 -19.30 17.51
CA THR A 130 12.32 -18.83 18.34
C THR A 130 11.95 -18.54 19.79
N CYS A 131 10.72 -18.84 20.23
CA CYS A 131 10.38 -18.91 21.65
C CYS A 131 10.38 -20.38 22.10
N PRO A 132 11.33 -20.82 22.95
CA PRO A 132 11.26 -22.11 23.63
C PRO A 132 10.10 -22.17 24.63
#